data_AF-A0A371QRC6-F1
#
_entry.id   AF-A0A371QRC6-F1
#
_cell.length_a   1.000
_cell.length_b   1.000
_cell.length_c   1.000
_cell.angle_alpha   90.00
_cell.angle_beta   90.00
_cell.angle_gamma   90.00
#
_symmetry.space_group_name_H-M   'P 1'
#
loop_
_entity.id
_entity.type
_entity.pdbx_description
1 polymer ?
#
loop_
_entity_poly.entity_id
_entity_poly.type
_entity_poly.pdbx_seq_one_letter_code
_entity_poly.pdbx_strand_id
1 'polypeptide(L)'
;MPGQSWNKFKEYCRLAARLALKKNIFFNASAITFNLFLCAIPFSLILISFLGYVLSAEAAFDELMRYARELFPTFTYETQGGDVIEGVVTLEALIMPLVEARRIFGIVGLIVLMFFAQGLFQSLKHVLFEVYDIEERKHPILELVYNFFTFGVVGGVFLFFTIAISLLTLYPLDSIVIPVTDTVIVLGWLSDVLNFLVPVIFTPILFYVIYRYISEKRITRKVALLSALTYTILFEAAKYGVGLYIEYAFTAYRYFYQGYTVIVIIGVWVFYTAALFVITAILARAYQDVYEEDQPSIEKNPYTAIS
;
A
#
# COMPACT_ATOMS: atom_id res chain seq x y z
N MET A 1 -38.26 -10.05 -13.29
CA MET A 1 -37.54 -10.20 -14.58
C MET A 1 -36.07 -10.55 -14.31
N PRO A 2 -35.72 -11.83 -14.11
CA PRO A 2 -34.35 -12.26 -13.77
C PRO A 2 -33.37 -12.32 -14.97
N GLY A 3 -33.87 -12.25 -16.21
CA GLY A 3 -33.01 -12.34 -17.41
C GLY A 3 -32.19 -11.09 -17.73
N GLN A 4 -32.66 -9.90 -17.34
CA GLN A 4 -32.01 -8.64 -17.69
C GLN A 4 -30.75 -8.36 -16.84
N SER A 5 -30.78 -8.70 -15.54
CA SER A 5 -29.62 -8.56 -14.65
C SER A 5 -28.50 -9.55 -15.00
N TRP A 6 -28.87 -10.77 -15.41
CA TRP A 6 -27.91 -11.80 -15.82
C TRP A 6 -27.17 -11.43 -17.11
N ASN A 7 -27.86 -10.80 -18.06
CA ASN A 7 -27.23 -10.33 -19.30
C ASN A 7 -26.27 -9.16 -19.02
N LYS A 8 -26.65 -8.20 -18.17
CA LYS A 8 -25.75 -7.12 -17.73
C LYS A 8 -24.51 -7.66 -17.01
N PHE A 9 -24.65 -8.65 -16.15
CA PHE A 9 -23.51 -9.26 -15.47
C PHE A 9 -22.54 -9.96 -16.45
N LYS A 10 -23.08 -10.70 -17.43
CA LYS A 10 -22.25 -11.32 -18.49
C LYS A 10 -21.52 -10.27 -19.32
N GLU A 11 -22.18 -9.16 -19.64
CA GLU A 11 -21.59 -8.05 -20.36
C GLU A 11 -20.47 -7.38 -19.55
N TYR A 12 -20.70 -7.14 -18.27
CA TYR A 12 -19.69 -6.66 -17.32
C TYR A 12 -18.45 -7.57 -17.27
N CYS A 13 -18.62 -8.88 -17.07
CA CYS A 13 -17.49 -9.81 -17.03
C CYS A 13 -16.74 -9.86 -18.36
N ARG A 14 -17.45 -9.81 -19.48
CA ARG A 14 -16.84 -9.80 -20.81
C ARG A 14 -16.05 -8.51 -21.07
N LEU A 15 -16.59 -7.37 -20.66
CA LEU A 15 -15.95 -6.07 -20.78
C LEU A 15 -14.71 -5.99 -19.89
N ALA A 16 -14.81 -6.42 -18.62
CA ALA A 16 -13.70 -6.49 -17.70
C ALA A 16 -12.56 -7.37 -18.23
N ALA A 17 -12.87 -8.57 -18.75
CA ALA A 17 -11.86 -9.46 -19.34
C ALA A 17 -11.19 -8.84 -20.58
N ARG A 18 -11.97 -8.17 -21.45
CA ARG A 18 -11.43 -7.47 -22.62
C ARG A 18 -10.52 -6.31 -22.22
N LEU A 19 -10.91 -5.52 -21.22
CA LEU A 19 -10.10 -4.42 -20.69
C LEU A 19 -8.83 -4.93 -20.01
N ALA A 20 -8.91 -6.01 -19.24
CA ALA A 20 -7.75 -6.67 -18.60
C ALA A 20 -6.69 -7.13 -19.62
N LEU A 21 -7.12 -7.62 -20.78
CA LEU A 21 -6.21 -8.00 -21.87
C LEU A 21 -5.64 -6.79 -22.63
N LYS A 22 -6.42 -5.70 -22.77
CA LYS A 22 -6.02 -4.51 -23.51
C LYS A 22 -5.12 -3.57 -22.71
N LYS A 23 -5.38 -3.45 -21.40
CA LYS A 23 -4.69 -2.57 -20.46
C LYS A 23 -3.69 -3.41 -19.68
N ASN A 24 -2.46 -3.47 -20.17
CA ASN A 24 -1.37 -4.33 -19.65
C ASN A 24 -1.21 -4.22 -18.11
N ILE A 25 -1.91 -5.10 -17.37
CA ILE A 25 -2.00 -5.03 -15.90
C ILE A 25 -0.61 -5.06 -15.26
N PHE A 26 0.23 -5.98 -15.70
CA PHE A 26 1.57 -6.17 -15.15
C PHE A 26 2.49 -4.98 -15.41
N PHE A 27 2.38 -4.33 -16.58
CA PHE A 27 3.18 -3.14 -16.90
C PHE A 27 2.81 -1.97 -15.97
N ASN A 28 1.50 -1.72 -15.83
CA ASN A 28 0.98 -0.69 -14.95
C ASN A 28 1.30 -0.95 -13.46
N ALA A 29 1.21 -2.22 -13.04
CA ALA A 29 1.59 -2.63 -11.69
C ALA A 29 3.10 -2.43 -11.44
N SER A 30 3.97 -2.75 -12.41
CA SER A 30 5.41 -2.56 -12.30
C SER A 30 5.79 -1.08 -12.10
N ALA A 31 5.14 -0.16 -12.80
CA ALA A 31 5.39 1.28 -12.66
C ALA A 31 5.09 1.77 -11.23
N ILE A 32 3.95 1.34 -10.66
CA ILE A 32 3.59 1.67 -9.27
C ILE A 32 4.60 1.04 -8.30
N THR A 33 4.93 -0.24 -8.50
CA THR A 33 5.85 -1.01 -7.64
C THR A 33 7.23 -0.37 -7.58
N PHE A 34 7.78 0.02 -8.73
CA PHE A 34 9.09 0.66 -8.81
C PHE A 34 9.11 1.99 -8.04
N ASN A 35 8.10 2.84 -8.22
CA ASN A 35 8.00 4.09 -7.47
C ASN A 35 7.81 3.87 -5.97
N LEU A 36 7.10 2.80 -5.57
CA LEU A 36 6.92 2.44 -4.17
C LEU A 36 8.24 2.00 -3.53
N PHE A 37 9.08 1.26 -4.25
CA PHE A 37 10.43 0.93 -3.82
C PHE A 37 11.34 2.15 -3.71
N LEU A 38 11.25 3.09 -4.65
CA LEU A 38 11.98 4.36 -4.55
C LEU A 38 11.56 5.16 -3.32
N CYS A 39 10.28 5.10 -2.92
CA CYS A 39 9.79 5.71 -1.68
C CYS A 39 10.27 4.97 -0.41
N ALA A 40 10.54 3.67 -0.49
CA ALA A 40 10.96 2.87 0.66
C ALA A 40 12.32 3.31 1.24
N ILE A 41 13.23 3.79 0.39
CA ILE A 41 14.57 4.25 0.80
C ILE A 41 14.50 5.51 1.70
N PRO A 42 13.90 6.63 1.28
CA PRO A 42 13.79 7.80 2.15
C PRO A 42 12.84 7.56 3.33
N PHE A 43 11.85 6.67 3.18
CA PHE A 43 11.01 6.24 4.30
C PHE A 43 11.83 5.52 5.39
N SER A 44 12.75 4.63 5.01
CA SER A 44 13.61 3.95 5.98
C SER A 44 14.55 4.91 6.70
N LEU A 45 15.08 5.94 6.02
CA LEU A 45 15.87 7.01 6.66
C LEU A 45 15.07 7.76 7.73
N ILE A 46 13.80 8.08 7.45
CA ILE A 46 12.91 8.74 8.42
C ILE A 46 12.63 7.80 9.60
N LEU A 47 12.38 6.51 9.33
CA LEU A 47 12.14 5.52 10.38
C LEU A 47 13.34 5.40 11.34
N ILE A 48 14.55 5.34 10.79
CA ILE A 48 15.79 5.30 11.58
C ILE A 48 15.95 6.59 12.40
N SER A 49 15.69 7.75 11.80
CA SER A 49 15.69 9.04 12.51
C SER A 49 14.71 9.05 13.69
N PHE A 50 13.49 8.57 13.48
CA PHE A 50 12.45 8.48 14.52
C PHE A 50 12.84 7.53 15.65
N LEU A 51 13.34 6.33 15.32
CA LEU A 51 13.84 5.38 16.32
C LEU A 51 14.96 5.97 17.16
N GLY A 52 15.87 6.74 16.54
CA GLY A 52 16.92 7.47 17.24
C GLY A 52 16.42 8.62 18.15
N TYR A 53 15.15 9.03 18.06
CA TYR A 53 14.51 9.99 18.99
C TYR A 53 13.77 9.29 20.13
N VAL A 54 13.12 8.16 19.86
CA VAL A 54 12.23 7.48 20.81
C VAL A 54 12.99 6.53 21.74
N LEU A 55 14.04 5.88 21.25
CA LEU A 55 14.84 4.96 22.04
C LEU A 55 16.24 5.55 22.30
N SER A 56 16.83 5.26 23.47
CA SER A 56 18.27 5.47 23.66
C SER A 56 19.04 4.70 22.57
N ALA A 57 20.21 5.17 22.14
CA ALA A 57 20.93 4.58 21.00
C ALA A 57 21.07 3.05 21.11
N GLU A 58 21.24 2.53 22.33
CA GLU A 58 21.31 1.10 22.66
C GLU A 58 19.96 0.38 22.51
N ALA A 59 18.86 0.95 23.01
CA ALA A 59 17.54 0.33 22.92
C ALA A 59 16.97 0.41 21.48
N ALA A 60 17.27 1.48 20.75
CA ALA A 60 16.92 1.65 19.33
C ALA A 60 17.59 0.56 18.50
N PHE A 61 18.87 0.32 18.80
CA PHE A 61 19.68 -0.70 18.17
C PHE A 61 19.17 -2.10 18.49
N ASP A 62 18.86 -2.40 19.76
CA ASP A 62 18.36 -3.73 20.14
C ASP A 62 17.00 -4.05 19.50
N GLU A 63 16.11 -3.07 19.41
CA GLU A 63 14.80 -3.22 18.78
C GLU A 63 14.91 -3.33 17.24
N LEU A 64 15.78 -2.53 16.62
CA LEU A 64 16.07 -2.63 15.19
C LEU A 64 16.78 -3.95 14.86
N MET A 65 17.66 -4.44 15.74
CA MET A 65 18.26 -5.77 15.66
C MET A 65 17.28 -6.89 15.95
N ARG A 66 16.24 -6.66 16.75
CA ARG A 66 15.13 -7.58 16.96
C ARG A 66 14.29 -7.68 15.69
N TYR A 67 13.87 -6.55 15.12
CA TYR A 67 13.20 -6.53 13.81
C TYR A 67 14.08 -7.10 12.70
N ALA A 68 15.38 -6.79 12.67
CA ALA A 68 16.30 -7.36 11.70
C ALA A 68 16.52 -8.87 11.92
N ARG A 69 16.55 -9.38 13.16
CA ARG A 69 16.60 -10.82 13.42
C ARG A 69 15.27 -11.52 13.14
N GLU A 70 14.14 -10.86 13.36
CA GLU A 70 12.80 -11.39 13.02
C GLU A 70 12.57 -11.41 11.50
N LEU A 71 13.04 -10.39 10.78
CA LEU A 71 12.99 -10.32 9.31
C LEU A 71 14.13 -11.13 8.67
N PHE A 72 15.26 -11.32 9.33
CA PHE A 72 16.37 -12.13 8.84
C PHE A 72 16.81 -13.18 9.88
N PRO A 73 16.00 -14.22 10.16
CA PRO A 73 16.27 -15.18 11.23
C PRO A 73 17.56 -16.00 11.07
N THR A 74 18.29 -15.87 9.96
CA THR A 74 19.61 -16.49 9.81
C THR A 74 20.41 -15.76 8.70
N PHE A 75 21.12 -14.68 9.05
CA PHE A 75 22.36 -14.31 8.36
C PHE A 75 23.58 -15.01 8.97
N THR A 76 23.37 -16.01 9.82
CA THR A 76 24.43 -16.95 10.17
C THR A 76 24.61 -17.88 8.98
N TYR A 77 25.50 -17.52 8.07
CA TYR A 77 26.23 -18.56 7.35
C TYR A 77 26.77 -19.50 8.43
N GLU A 78 26.35 -20.77 8.44
CA GLU A 78 27.16 -21.79 9.05
C GLU A 78 28.50 -21.74 8.31
N THR A 79 29.47 -21.05 8.89
CA THR A 79 30.86 -21.03 8.43
C THR A 79 31.47 -22.40 8.71
N GLN A 80 31.10 -23.39 7.89
CA GLN A 80 32.01 -24.49 7.64
C GLN A 80 33.10 -23.99 6.69
N GLY A 81 34.17 -23.44 7.28
CA GLY A 81 35.42 -23.17 6.59
C GLY A 81 35.78 -21.69 6.47
N GLY A 82 36.56 -21.21 7.44
CA GLY A 82 37.89 -20.63 7.20
C GLY A 82 38.05 -19.31 6.45
N ASP A 83 37.10 -18.85 5.63
CA ASP A 83 37.18 -17.57 4.93
C ASP A 83 36.06 -16.67 5.40
N VAL A 84 36.33 -15.98 6.51
CA VAL A 84 35.59 -14.80 6.93
C VAL A 84 35.83 -13.74 5.86
N ILE A 85 34.95 -13.68 4.87
CA ILE A 85 34.83 -12.50 4.03
C ILE A 85 34.63 -11.33 5.00
N GLU A 86 35.57 -10.37 4.96
CA GLU A 86 35.50 -9.03 5.58
C GLU A 86 34.33 -8.21 4.98
N GLY A 87 33.13 -8.79 4.92
CA GLY A 87 31.90 -8.19 4.44
C GLY A 87 30.90 -7.94 5.56
N VAL A 88 31.26 -8.22 6.81
CA VAL A 88 30.52 -7.76 7.98
C VAL A 88 31.12 -6.42 8.37
N VAL A 89 30.77 -5.37 7.62
CA VAL A 89 30.75 -4.04 8.24
C VAL A 89 29.83 -4.20 9.44
N THR A 90 30.38 -4.07 10.65
CA THR A 90 29.59 -4.16 11.88
C THR A 90 28.40 -3.23 11.69
N LEU A 91 27.18 -3.76 11.80
CA LEU A 91 25.97 -2.96 11.56
C LEU A 91 25.97 -1.70 12.45
N GLU A 92 26.66 -1.78 13.58
CA GLU A 92 27.10 -0.70 14.46
C GLU A 92 27.82 0.46 13.73
N ALA A 93 28.79 0.19 12.86
CA ALA A 93 29.50 1.20 12.07
C ALA A 93 28.63 1.86 10.99
N LEU A 94 27.56 1.19 10.54
CA LEU A 94 26.56 1.78 9.65
C LEU A 94 25.50 2.56 10.45
N ILE A 95 25.13 2.13 11.65
CA ILE A 95 24.02 2.71 12.42
C ILE A 95 24.46 3.88 13.32
N MET A 96 25.65 3.85 13.93
CA MET A 96 26.16 4.94 14.78
C MET A 96 26.15 6.30 14.06
N PRO A 97 26.67 6.44 12.82
CA PRO A 97 26.59 7.71 12.09
C PRO A 97 25.15 8.13 11.78
N LEU A 98 24.25 7.17 11.56
CA LEU A 98 22.84 7.42 11.28
C LEU A 98 22.09 7.96 12.51
N VAL A 99 22.45 7.51 13.71
CA VAL A 99 21.87 8.00 14.98
C VAL A 99 22.45 9.37 15.36
N GLU A 100 23.76 9.59 15.17
CA GLU A 100 24.39 10.89 15.44
C GLU A 100 23.86 11.99 14.51
N ALA A 101 23.71 11.70 13.22
CA ALA A 101 23.15 12.63 12.24
C ALA A 101 21.61 12.51 12.08
N ARG A 102 20.90 11.98 13.09
CA ARG A 102 19.44 11.73 13.05
C ARG A 102 18.61 12.92 12.57
N ARG A 103 18.99 14.16 12.92
CA ARG A 103 18.27 15.38 12.51
C ARG A 103 18.45 15.67 11.02
N ILE A 104 19.65 15.45 10.48
CA ILE A 104 19.95 15.66 9.06
C ILE A 104 19.27 14.58 8.22
N PHE A 105 19.41 13.30 8.59
CA PHE A 105 18.77 12.18 7.89
C PHE A 105 17.24 12.27 7.91
N GLY A 106 16.64 12.72 9.01
CA GLY A 106 15.20 12.95 9.08
C GLY A 106 14.72 14.04 8.12
N ILE A 107 15.39 15.20 8.09
CA ILE A 107 15.01 16.32 7.21
C ILE A 107 15.26 15.97 5.74
N VAL A 108 16.42 15.40 5.42
CA VAL A 108 16.76 14.98 4.05
C VAL A 108 15.82 13.87 3.59
N GLY A 109 15.58 12.86 4.44
CA GLY A 109 14.63 11.79 4.19
C GLY A 109 13.23 12.34 3.91
N LEU A 110 12.77 13.33 4.68
CA LEU A 110 11.47 13.97 4.46
C LEU A 110 11.39 14.70 3.10
N ILE A 111 12.40 15.51 2.76
CA ILE A 111 12.44 16.25 1.49
C ILE A 111 12.49 15.29 0.30
N VAL A 112 13.33 14.27 0.38
CA VAL A 112 13.50 13.26 -0.67
C VAL A 112 12.24 12.38 -0.79
N LEU A 113 11.64 11.99 0.34
CA LEU A 113 10.36 11.26 0.35
C LEU A 113 9.26 12.08 -0.31
N MET A 114 9.15 13.37 -0.01
CA MET A 114 8.16 14.25 -0.65
C MET A 114 8.31 14.25 -2.17
N PHE A 115 9.55 14.31 -2.67
CA PHE A 115 9.82 14.25 -4.11
C PHE A 115 9.40 12.90 -4.74
N PHE A 116 9.84 11.78 -4.18
CA PHE A 116 9.48 10.45 -4.72
C PHE A 116 8.01 10.10 -4.54
N ALA A 117 7.40 10.55 -3.45
CA ALA A 117 5.98 10.33 -3.21
C ALA A 117 5.11 11.06 -4.23
N GLN A 118 5.50 12.26 -4.69
CA GLN A 118 4.85 12.88 -5.87
C GLN A 118 4.93 11.98 -7.11
N GLY A 119 6.09 11.35 -7.37
CA GLY A 119 6.27 10.42 -8.49
C GLY A 119 5.38 9.16 -8.39
N LEU A 120 5.24 8.60 -7.19
CA LEU A 120 4.31 7.50 -6.92
C LEU A 120 2.86 7.90 -7.22
N PHE A 121 2.45 9.08 -6.78
CA PHE A 121 1.09 9.58 -7.05
C PHE A 121 0.84 9.85 -8.53
N GLN A 122 1.82 10.42 -9.24
CA GLN A 122 1.74 10.58 -10.69
C GLN A 122 1.57 9.22 -11.39
N SER A 123 2.27 8.18 -10.90
CA SER A 123 2.16 6.83 -11.45
C SER A 123 0.78 6.22 -11.20
N LEU A 124 0.23 6.36 -9.99
CA LEU A 124 -1.15 5.92 -9.69
C LEU A 124 -2.18 6.64 -10.57
N LYS A 125 -2.02 7.95 -10.76
CA LYS A 125 -2.87 8.77 -11.62
C LYS A 125 -2.78 8.33 -13.08
N HIS A 126 -1.57 8.18 -13.60
CA HIS A 126 -1.34 7.77 -14.98
C HIS A 126 -1.96 6.40 -15.26
N VAL A 127 -1.77 5.43 -14.36
CA VAL A 127 -2.40 4.10 -14.48
C VAL A 127 -3.92 4.21 -14.51
N LEU A 128 -4.50 5.05 -13.66
CA LEU A 128 -5.95 5.24 -13.64
C LEU A 128 -6.43 5.92 -14.93
N PHE A 129 -5.72 6.93 -15.43
CA PHE A 129 -6.06 7.63 -16.67
C PHE A 129 -5.92 6.72 -17.89
N GLU A 130 -4.89 5.89 -17.93
CA GLU A 130 -4.73 4.87 -18.95
C GLU A 130 -5.87 3.86 -18.89
N VAL A 131 -6.24 3.37 -17.70
CA VAL A 131 -7.37 2.46 -17.54
C VAL A 131 -8.67 3.11 -18.00
N TYR A 132 -8.86 4.42 -17.84
CA TYR A 132 -10.06 5.16 -18.27
C TYR A 132 -9.99 5.77 -19.69
N ASP A 133 -8.91 5.51 -20.46
CA ASP A 133 -8.68 6.12 -21.79
C ASP A 133 -8.79 7.66 -21.79
N ILE A 134 -8.22 8.31 -20.76
CA ILE A 134 -8.27 9.77 -20.64
C ILE A 134 -7.04 10.38 -21.29
N GLU A 135 -7.26 11.19 -22.33
CA GLU A 135 -6.23 12.06 -22.89
C GLU A 135 -6.15 13.36 -22.06
N GLU A 136 -4.99 13.63 -21.45
CA GLU A 136 -4.76 14.84 -20.67
C GLU A 136 -4.73 16.08 -21.58
N ARG A 137 -5.68 17.00 -21.37
CA ARG A 137 -5.64 18.37 -21.92
C ARG A 137 -5.74 19.39 -20.79
N LYS A 138 -4.74 19.43 -19.91
CA LYS A 138 -4.64 20.45 -18.86
C LYS A 138 -3.28 21.15 -18.89
N HIS A 139 -3.25 22.41 -18.44
CA HIS A 139 -2.01 23.14 -18.27
C HIS A 139 -1.14 22.48 -17.19
N PRO A 140 0.16 22.26 -17.44
CA PRO A 140 1.04 21.48 -16.54
C PRO A 140 1.14 22.05 -15.12
N ILE A 141 1.03 23.38 -14.97
CA ILE A 141 1.10 24.05 -13.66
C ILE A 141 -0.16 23.77 -12.82
N LEU A 142 -1.33 23.80 -13.43
CA LEU A 142 -2.60 23.56 -12.73
C LEU A 142 -2.71 22.10 -12.26
N GLU A 143 -2.15 21.20 -13.06
CA GLU A 143 -2.08 19.78 -12.72
C GLU A 143 -1.16 19.52 -11.54
N LEU A 144 0.03 20.15 -11.50
CA LEU A 144 0.96 20.01 -10.39
C LEU A 144 0.34 20.44 -9.05
N VAL A 145 -0.39 21.56 -9.04
CA VAL A 145 -1.09 22.06 -7.84
C VAL A 145 -2.18 21.09 -7.38
N TYR A 146 -2.95 20.54 -8.32
CA TYR A 146 -4.00 19.57 -7.99
C TYR A 146 -3.42 18.25 -7.45
N ASN A 147 -2.33 17.77 -8.06
CA ASN A 147 -1.63 16.57 -7.63
C ASN A 147 -1.06 16.76 -6.22
N PHE A 148 -0.48 17.93 -5.92
CA PHE A 148 0.02 18.25 -4.57
C PHE A 148 -1.09 18.25 -3.51
N PHE A 149 -2.25 18.84 -3.81
CA PHE A 149 -3.37 18.84 -2.87
C PHE A 149 -3.96 17.44 -2.67
N THR A 150 -4.11 16.67 -3.76
CA THR A 150 -4.58 15.28 -3.72
C THR A 150 -3.63 14.39 -2.94
N PHE A 151 -2.33 14.57 -3.14
CA PHE A 151 -1.27 13.96 -2.35
C PHE A 151 -1.43 14.27 -0.85
N GLY A 152 -1.61 15.55 -0.51
CA GLY A 152 -1.81 15.99 0.87
C GLY A 152 -3.06 15.36 1.53
N VAL A 153 -4.17 15.23 0.79
CA VAL A 153 -5.39 14.60 1.30
C VAL A 153 -5.19 13.10 1.52
N VAL A 154 -4.71 12.36 0.52
CA VAL A 154 -4.50 10.91 0.64
C VAL A 154 -3.44 10.60 1.70
N GLY A 155 -2.32 11.32 1.68
CA GLY A 155 -1.26 11.19 2.68
C GLY A 155 -1.73 11.57 4.09
N GLY A 156 -2.52 12.64 4.23
CA GLY A 156 -3.11 13.05 5.49
C GLY A 156 -4.07 12.02 6.07
N VAL A 157 -4.92 11.42 5.24
CA VAL A 157 -5.79 10.30 5.64
C VAL A 157 -4.93 9.11 6.09
N PHE A 158 -3.93 8.73 5.30
CA PHE A 158 -3.02 7.64 5.63
C PHE A 158 -2.30 7.87 6.97
N LEU A 159 -1.76 9.07 7.21
CA LEU A 159 -1.10 9.43 8.47
C LEU A 159 -2.06 9.47 9.65
N PHE A 160 -3.25 10.05 9.48
CA PHE A 160 -4.28 10.10 10.52
C PHE A 160 -4.61 8.68 11.01
N PHE A 161 -4.84 7.75 10.09
CA PHE A 161 -5.12 6.36 10.44
C PHE A 161 -3.90 5.66 11.04
N THR A 162 -2.70 5.87 10.50
CA THR A 162 -1.47 5.29 11.08
C THR A 162 -1.30 5.71 12.53
N ILE A 163 -1.52 7.00 12.84
CA ILE A 163 -1.48 7.53 14.21
C ILE A 163 -2.61 6.93 15.05
N ALA A 164 -3.83 6.84 14.52
CA ALA A 164 -4.96 6.25 15.23
C ALA A 164 -4.71 4.78 15.61
N ILE A 165 -4.17 3.97 14.69
CA ILE A 165 -3.81 2.57 14.96
C ILE A 165 -2.71 2.52 16.03
N SER A 166 -1.66 3.34 15.88
CA SER A 166 -0.57 3.39 16.86
C SER A 166 -1.07 3.74 18.27
N LEU A 167 -1.99 4.69 18.39
CA LEU A 167 -2.62 5.06 19.66
C LEU A 167 -3.44 3.91 20.26
N LEU A 168 -4.16 3.14 19.44
CA LEU A 168 -4.88 1.95 19.91
C LEU A 168 -3.93 0.89 20.48
N THR A 169 -2.75 0.72 19.87
CA THR A 169 -1.72 -0.21 20.37
C THR A 169 -1.09 0.25 21.69
N LEU A 170 -0.95 1.57 21.89
CA LEU A 170 -0.38 2.13 23.12
C LEU A 170 -1.32 2.03 24.33
N TYR A 171 -2.63 1.94 24.09
CA TYR A 171 -3.65 1.77 25.12
C TYR A 171 -4.41 0.46 24.91
N PRO A 172 -3.78 -0.70 25.21
CA PRO A 172 -4.45 -1.98 25.05
C PRO A 172 -5.72 -1.99 25.91
N LEU A 173 -6.87 -2.08 25.25
CA LEU A 173 -8.19 -2.21 25.90
C LEU A 173 -8.39 -3.61 26.53
N ASP A 174 -7.33 -4.41 26.61
CA ASP A 174 -7.29 -5.76 27.14
C ASP A 174 -7.71 -5.83 28.61
N SER A 175 -7.47 -4.74 29.36
CA SER A 175 -7.92 -4.65 30.74
C SER A 175 -8.29 -3.23 31.14
N ILE A 176 -9.48 -3.07 31.71
CA ILE A 176 -9.89 -1.84 32.37
C ILE A 176 -9.70 -2.07 33.86
N VAL A 177 -8.73 -1.38 34.45
CA VAL A 177 -8.55 -1.35 35.90
C VAL A 177 -9.53 -0.32 36.45
N ILE A 178 -10.59 -0.77 37.11
CA ILE A 178 -11.54 0.12 37.79
C ILE A 178 -10.87 0.58 39.10
N PRO A 179 -10.49 1.87 39.24
CA PRO A 179 -9.66 2.34 40.37
C PRO A 179 -10.34 2.22 41.75
N VAL A 180 -11.64 1.91 41.76
CA VAL A 180 -12.49 1.92 42.96
C VAL A 180 -12.66 0.52 43.56
N THR A 181 -12.38 -0.56 42.82
CA THR A 181 -12.71 -1.93 43.25
C THR A 181 -11.63 -2.98 42.98
N ASP A 182 -10.42 -2.63 42.53
CA ASP A 182 -9.30 -3.56 42.24
C ASP A 182 -9.72 -4.80 41.41
N THR A 183 -10.79 -4.65 40.62
CA THR A 183 -11.33 -5.71 39.78
C THR A 183 -10.82 -5.48 38.38
N VAL A 184 -10.01 -6.41 37.87
CA VAL A 184 -9.50 -6.40 36.51
C VAL A 184 -10.51 -7.11 35.62
N ILE A 185 -11.23 -6.36 34.79
CA ILE A 185 -12.06 -6.95 33.74
C ILE A 185 -11.15 -7.19 32.54
N VAL A 186 -10.92 -8.46 32.19
CA VAL A 186 -10.12 -8.86 31.03
C VAL A 186 -11.03 -8.87 29.81
N LEU A 187 -10.85 -7.91 28.89
CA LEU A 187 -11.54 -7.80 27.60
C LEU A 187 -10.63 -8.24 26.44
N GLY A 188 -9.88 -9.33 26.57
CA GLY A 188 -8.99 -9.81 25.50
C GLY A 188 -9.70 -10.08 24.15
N TRP A 189 -11.01 -10.37 24.16
CA TRP A 189 -11.79 -10.48 22.92
C TRP A 189 -11.91 -9.16 22.17
N LEU A 190 -11.82 -8.02 22.85
CA LEU A 190 -11.97 -6.70 22.25
C LEU A 190 -10.75 -6.34 21.41
N SER A 191 -9.54 -6.70 21.83
CA SER A 191 -8.33 -6.46 21.04
C SER A 191 -8.27 -7.34 19.79
N ASP A 192 -8.63 -8.61 19.88
CA ASP A 192 -8.75 -9.48 18.70
C ASP A 192 -9.76 -8.92 17.68
N VAL A 193 -10.92 -8.46 18.19
CA VAL A 193 -11.97 -7.84 17.37
C VAL A 193 -11.48 -6.53 16.74
N LEU A 194 -10.76 -5.68 17.48
CA LEU A 194 -10.18 -4.44 16.95
C LEU A 194 -9.09 -4.73 15.91
N ASN A 195 -8.20 -5.69 16.16
CA ASN A 195 -7.14 -6.06 15.23
C ASN A 195 -7.69 -6.57 13.89
N PHE A 196 -8.85 -7.20 13.90
CA PHE A 196 -9.55 -7.61 12.68
C PHE A 196 -10.35 -6.46 12.04
N LEU A 197 -11.15 -5.72 12.82
CA LEU A 197 -12.02 -4.66 12.30
C LEU A 197 -11.26 -3.46 11.75
N VAL A 198 -10.16 -3.06 12.41
CA VAL A 198 -9.43 -1.85 12.06
C VAL A 198 -8.88 -1.92 10.63
N PRO A 199 -8.16 -2.97 10.18
CA PRO A 199 -7.76 -3.11 8.79
C PRO A 199 -8.96 -3.18 7.83
N VAL A 200 -10.00 -3.95 8.19
CA VAL A 200 -11.19 -4.16 7.35
C VAL A 200 -11.96 -2.86 7.10
N ILE A 201 -11.96 -1.92 8.06
CA ILE A 201 -12.57 -0.58 7.91
C ILE A 201 -11.59 0.40 7.26
N PHE A 202 -10.32 0.34 7.62
CA PHE A 202 -9.31 1.29 7.14
C PHE A 202 -9.01 1.12 5.65
N THR A 203 -8.78 -0.11 5.18
CA THR A 203 -8.46 -0.41 3.78
C THR A 203 -9.50 0.16 2.80
N PRO A 204 -10.82 -0.06 2.95
CA PRO A 204 -11.79 0.49 2.02
C PRO A 204 -11.88 2.02 2.09
N ILE A 205 -11.68 2.64 3.26
CA ILE A 205 -11.65 4.11 3.36
C ILE A 205 -10.45 4.68 2.61
N LEU A 206 -9.26 4.11 2.80
CA LEU A 206 -8.04 4.55 2.13
C LEU A 206 -8.19 4.41 0.60
N PHE A 207 -8.62 3.25 0.12
CA PHE A 207 -8.81 3.03 -1.32
C PHE A 207 -9.96 3.85 -1.89
N TYR A 208 -11.02 4.13 -1.12
CA TYR A 208 -12.07 5.05 -1.54
C TYR A 208 -11.51 6.46 -1.78
N VAL A 209 -10.66 6.96 -0.87
CA VAL A 209 -10.01 8.27 -1.04
C VAL A 209 -9.07 8.24 -2.24
N ILE A 210 -8.27 7.18 -2.41
CA ILE A 210 -7.41 7.01 -3.59
C ILE A 210 -8.23 7.07 -4.88
N TYR A 211 -9.24 6.22 -5.06
CA TYR A 211 -10.06 6.24 -6.29
C TYR A 211 -10.83 7.54 -6.47
N ARG A 212 -11.34 8.15 -5.39
CA ARG A 212 -12.17 9.35 -5.51
C ARG A 212 -11.37 10.61 -5.82
N TYR A 213 -10.22 10.78 -5.19
CA TYR A 213 -9.42 12.01 -5.29
C TYR A 213 -8.37 11.92 -6.39
N ILE A 214 -7.78 10.75 -6.65
CA ILE A 214 -6.85 10.59 -7.78
C ILE A 214 -7.60 10.64 -9.12
N SER A 215 -8.85 10.15 -9.18
CA SER A 215 -9.58 10.03 -10.45
C SER A 215 -10.28 11.30 -10.96
N GLU A 216 -9.93 12.49 -10.49
CA GLU A 216 -10.40 13.79 -11.01
C GLU A 216 -11.83 13.80 -11.62
N LYS A 217 -12.86 13.78 -10.75
CA LYS A 217 -14.30 13.91 -11.10
C LYS A 217 -14.92 12.86 -12.04
N ARG A 218 -14.18 11.87 -12.54
CA ARG A 218 -14.69 10.90 -13.54
C ARG A 218 -15.34 9.66 -12.93
N ILE A 219 -14.87 9.24 -11.74
CA ILE A 219 -15.46 8.12 -11.00
C ILE A 219 -16.57 8.62 -10.08
N THR A 220 -17.80 8.15 -10.28
CA THR A 220 -18.93 8.42 -9.40
C THR A 220 -18.64 7.92 -7.98
N ARG A 221 -19.14 8.60 -6.94
CA ARG A 221 -18.93 8.18 -5.54
C ARG A 221 -19.32 6.72 -5.29
N LYS A 222 -20.39 6.24 -5.96
CA LYS A 222 -20.85 4.85 -5.89
C LYS A 222 -19.83 3.88 -6.48
N VAL A 223 -19.31 4.17 -7.67
CA VAL A 223 -18.27 3.36 -8.33
C VAL A 223 -16.98 3.36 -7.52
N ALA A 224 -16.55 4.51 -6.97
CA ALA A 224 -15.37 4.58 -6.11
C ALA A 224 -15.52 3.71 -4.85
N LEU A 225 -16.70 3.74 -4.22
CA LEU A 225 -16.99 2.91 -3.04
C LEU A 225 -16.99 1.42 -3.40
N LEU A 226 -17.65 1.04 -4.49
CA LEU A 226 -17.68 -0.35 -4.95
C LEU A 226 -16.27 -0.87 -5.28
N SER A 227 -15.44 -0.03 -5.90
CA SER A 227 -14.06 -0.36 -6.25
C SER A 227 -13.19 -0.55 -5.01
N ALA A 228 -13.34 0.33 -4.01
CA ALA A 228 -12.65 0.23 -2.75
C ALA A 228 -13.04 -1.03 -1.95
N LEU A 229 -14.34 -1.38 -1.95
CA LEU A 229 -14.82 -2.63 -1.35
C LEU A 229 -14.30 -3.85 -2.09
N THR A 230 -14.33 -3.83 -3.43
CA THR A 230 -13.79 -4.92 -4.26
C THR A 230 -12.29 -5.09 -4.01
N TYR A 231 -11.53 -4.00 -3.96
CA TYR A 231 -10.12 -4.02 -3.61
C TYR A 231 -9.90 -4.63 -2.24
N THR A 232 -10.65 -4.18 -1.23
CA THR A 232 -10.53 -4.69 0.14
C THR A 232 -10.77 -6.19 0.19
N ILE A 233 -11.83 -6.70 -0.45
CA ILE A 233 -12.13 -8.14 -0.48
C ILE A 233 -10.99 -8.92 -1.14
N LEU A 234 -10.49 -8.46 -2.30
CA LEU A 234 -9.38 -9.10 -3.00
C LEU A 234 -8.08 -9.02 -2.18
N PHE A 235 -7.83 -7.91 -1.50
CA PHE A 235 -6.66 -7.70 -0.65
C PHE A 235 -6.69 -8.58 0.60
N GLU A 236 -7.83 -8.72 1.26
CA GLU A 236 -8.02 -9.65 2.38
C GLU A 236 -7.82 -11.11 1.94
N ALA A 237 -8.43 -11.51 0.81
CA ALA A 237 -8.26 -12.85 0.25
C ALA A 237 -6.78 -13.13 -0.12
N ALA A 238 -6.09 -12.11 -0.65
CA ALA A 238 -4.68 -12.20 -0.97
C ALA A 238 -3.78 -12.30 0.26
N LYS A 239 -4.05 -11.54 1.33
CA LYS A 239 -3.34 -11.65 2.61
C LYS A 239 -3.43 -13.07 3.13
N TYR A 240 -4.63 -13.66 3.12
CA TYR A 240 -4.82 -15.04 3.55
C TYR A 240 -4.05 -16.02 2.66
N GLY A 241 -4.12 -15.88 1.34
CA GLY A 241 -3.39 -16.72 0.39
C GLY A 241 -1.87 -16.64 0.53
N VAL A 242 -1.33 -15.44 0.75
CA VAL A 242 0.10 -15.23 0.99
C VAL A 242 0.52 -15.76 2.36
N GLY A 243 -0.32 -15.62 3.39
CA GLY A 243 -0.08 -16.22 4.70
C GLY A 243 0.13 -17.74 4.60
N LEU A 244 -0.79 -18.43 3.92
CA LEU A 244 -0.67 -19.87 3.66
C LEU A 244 0.56 -20.23 2.83
N TYR A 245 0.86 -19.44 1.79
CA TYR A 245 2.06 -19.64 0.97
C TYR A 245 3.33 -19.52 1.80
N ILE A 246 3.43 -18.49 2.64
CA ILE A 246 4.59 -18.25 3.50
C ILE A 246 4.74 -19.39 4.53
N GLU A 247 3.66 -19.81 5.17
CA GLU A 247 3.66 -20.92 6.12
C GLU A 247 4.14 -22.24 5.49
N TYR A 248 3.63 -22.55 4.29
CA TYR A 248 4.07 -23.70 3.52
C TYR A 248 5.53 -23.56 3.04
N ALA A 249 5.90 -22.39 2.54
CA ALA A 249 7.21 -22.15 1.94
C ALA A 249 8.34 -22.14 2.98
N PHE A 250 8.10 -21.64 4.19
CA PHE A 250 9.04 -21.75 5.31
C PHE A 250 9.30 -23.22 5.68
N THR A 251 8.29 -24.07 5.56
CA THR A 251 8.40 -25.51 5.86
C THR A 251 9.09 -26.28 4.74
N ALA A 252 8.75 -26.01 3.47
CA ALA A 252 9.20 -26.77 2.31
C ALA A 252 10.52 -26.27 1.70
N TYR A 253 10.80 -24.97 1.75
CA TYR A 253 11.92 -24.32 1.06
C TYR A 253 12.86 -23.58 2.00
N ARG A 254 13.01 -24.05 3.25
CA ARG A 254 13.88 -23.45 4.28
C ARG A 254 15.29 -23.08 3.78
N TYR A 255 15.83 -23.82 2.81
CA TYR A 255 17.14 -23.57 2.21
C TYR A 255 17.17 -22.40 1.19
N PHE A 256 16.06 -22.13 0.50
CA PHE A 256 15.91 -21.01 -0.45
C PHE A 256 15.49 -19.71 0.28
N TYR A 257 14.90 -19.85 1.46
CA TYR A 257 14.38 -18.75 2.28
C TYR A 257 15.48 -18.16 3.21
N GLN A 258 16.62 -17.72 2.65
CA GLN A 258 17.76 -17.11 3.37
C GLN A 258 17.64 -15.57 3.43
N GLY A 259 18.72 -14.84 3.78
CA GLY A 259 18.71 -13.40 4.04
C GLY A 259 18.16 -12.46 2.94
N TYR A 260 18.03 -12.90 1.68
CA TYR A 260 17.42 -12.08 0.60
C TYR A 260 15.90 -12.26 0.47
N THR A 261 15.34 -13.26 1.14
CA THR A 261 13.97 -13.71 0.94
C THR A 261 12.93 -12.69 1.38
N VAL A 262 13.19 -11.95 2.45
CA VAL A 262 12.26 -10.88 2.87
C VAL A 262 12.13 -9.80 1.81
N ILE A 263 13.23 -9.42 1.16
CA ILE A 263 13.19 -8.42 0.08
C ILE A 263 12.36 -8.95 -1.09
N VAL A 264 12.53 -10.22 -1.46
CA VAL A 264 11.74 -10.86 -2.52
C VAL A 264 10.26 -10.94 -2.15
N ILE A 265 9.93 -11.38 -0.94
CA ILE A 265 8.54 -11.47 -0.47
C ILE A 265 7.89 -10.08 -0.46
N ILE A 266 8.58 -9.07 0.08
CA ILE A 266 8.09 -7.68 0.07
C ILE A 266 7.89 -7.21 -1.37
N GLY A 267 8.82 -7.50 -2.28
CA GLY A 267 8.69 -7.10 -3.68
C GLY A 267 7.54 -7.76 -4.41
N VAL A 268 7.37 -9.06 -4.23
CA VAL A 268 6.22 -9.79 -4.77
C VAL A 268 4.92 -9.27 -4.14
N TRP A 269 4.90 -9.00 -2.85
CA TRP A 269 3.73 -8.44 -2.15
C TRP A 269 3.36 -7.05 -2.68
N VAL A 270 4.33 -6.14 -2.78
CA VAL A 270 4.12 -4.80 -3.33
C VAL A 270 3.63 -4.89 -4.78
N PHE A 271 4.25 -5.74 -5.60
CA PHE A 271 3.81 -5.95 -6.97
C PHE A 271 2.38 -6.49 -7.06
N TYR A 272 2.05 -7.45 -6.21
CA TYR A 272 0.73 -8.03 -6.16
C TYR A 272 -0.33 -7.02 -5.72
N THR A 273 -0.05 -6.19 -4.70
CA THR A 273 -0.97 -5.13 -4.25
C THR A 273 -1.16 -4.05 -5.30
N ALA A 274 -0.13 -3.71 -6.07
CA ALA A 274 -0.22 -2.82 -7.23
C ALA A 274 -1.06 -3.46 -8.35
N ALA A 275 -0.88 -4.76 -8.64
CA ALA A 275 -1.68 -5.47 -9.63
C ALA A 275 -3.17 -5.52 -9.24
N LEU A 276 -3.48 -5.77 -7.95
CA LEU A 276 -4.85 -5.68 -7.44
C LEU A 276 -5.45 -4.29 -7.67
N PHE A 277 -4.67 -3.23 -7.47
CA PHE A 277 -5.14 -1.85 -7.70
C PHE A 277 -5.51 -1.62 -9.17
N VAL A 278 -4.71 -2.13 -10.11
CA VAL A 278 -5.02 -2.04 -11.55
C VAL A 278 -6.25 -2.87 -11.92
N ILE A 279 -6.33 -4.11 -11.43
CA ILE A 279 -7.49 -5.00 -11.68
C ILE A 279 -8.78 -4.35 -11.21
N THR A 280 -8.77 -3.81 -10.00
CA THR A 280 -9.94 -3.17 -9.40
C THR A 280 -10.30 -1.86 -10.09
N ALA A 281 -9.33 -1.10 -10.61
CA ALA A 281 -9.60 0.05 -11.49
C ALA A 281 -10.27 -0.37 -12.81
N ILE A 282 -9.87 -1.50 -13.40
CA ILE A 282 -10.50 -2.04 -14.62
C ILE A 282 -11.93 -2.50 -14.33
N LEU A 283 -12.14 -3.17 -13.19
CA LEU A 283 -13.48 -3.57 -12.73
C LEU A 283 -14.35 -2.34 -12.44
N ALA A 284 -13.77 -1.26 -11.90
CA ALA A 284 -14.45 0.02 -11.67
C ALA A 284 -15.00 0.60 -12.97
N ARG A 285 -14.13 0.69 -13.99
CA ARG A 285 -14.51 1.18 -15.32
C ARG A 285 -15.60 0.31 -15.94
N ALA A 286 -15.40 -1.01 -15.98
CA ALA A 286 -16.39 -1.92 -16.55
C ALA A 286 -17.76 -1.83 -15.85
N TYR A 287 -17.76 -1.59 -14.53
CA TYR A 287 -19.00 -1.42 -13.79
C TYR A 287 -19.69 -0.10 -14.14
N GLN A 288 -18.92 0.98 -14.24
CA GLN A 288 -19.43 2.30 -14.62
C GLN A 288 -20.08 2.26 -16.01
N ASP A 289 -19.43 1.66 -17.00
CA ASP A 289 -19.92 1.55 -18.38
C ASP A 289 -21.22 0.71 -18.49
N VAL A 290 -21.36 -0.36 -17.70
CA VAL A 290 -22.53 -1.28 -17.80
C VAL A 290 -23.72 -0.85 -16.92
N TYR A 291 -23.46 -0.24 -15.76
CA TYR A 291 -24.47 0.01 -14.74
C TYR A 291 -24.80 1.50 -14.52
N GLU A 292 -23.91 2.43 -14.85
CA GLU A 292 -24.16 3.87 -14.69
C GLU A 292 -24.34 4.63 -16.00
N GLU A 293 -24.07 4.01 -17.16
CA GLU A 293 -24.19 4.66 -18.46
C GLU A 293 -25.65 4.71 -18.96
N ASP A 294 -26.44 5.58 -18.34
CA ASP A 294 -27.50 6.39 -18.99
C ASP A 294 -27.00 7.82 -19.26
N GLN A 295 -25.68 8.05 -19.07
CA GLN A 295 -24.96 9.24 -19.51
C GLN A 295 -23.70 8.80 -20.24
N PRO A 296 -23.58 9.07 -21.55
CA PRO A 296 -22.45 8.61 -22.35
C PRO A 296 -21.15 9.17 -21.78
N SER A 297 -20.17 8.29 -21.57
CA SER A 297 -18.82 8.62 -21.12
C SER A 297 -18.06 9.54 -22.08
N ILE A 298 -18.61 9.84 -23.26
CA ILE A 298 -18.03 10.75 -24.25
C ILE A 298 -19.15 11.48 -25.00
N GLU A 299 -19.21 12.80 -24.83
CA GLU A 299 -19.77 13.70 -25.85
C GLU A 299 -18.96 13.44 -27.12
N LYS A 300 -19.54 12.68 -28.07
CA LYS A 300 -19.02 12.58 -29.45
C LYS A 300 -18.72 14.00 -29.87
N ASN A 301 -17.45 14.30 -30.11
CA ASN A 301 -17.00 15.61 -30.55
C ASN A 301 -17.97 16.14 -31.64
N PRO A 302 -18.75 17.20 -31.39
CA PRO A 302 -19.74 17.68 -32.35
C PRO A 302 -19.12 18.11 -33.69
N TYR A 303 -17.80 18.30 -33.74
CA TYR A 303 -17.06 18.62 -34.97
C TYR A 303 -16.63 17.40 -35.79
N THR A 304 -16.75 16.17 -35.28
CA THR A 304 -16.48 14.95 -36.07
C THR A 304 -17.64 14.52 -36.97
N ALA A 305 -18.80 15.17 -36.85
CA ALA A 305 -19.96 14.93 -37.71
C ALA A 305 -19.96 15.80 -38.99
N ILE A 306 -18.94 16.66 -39.18
CA ILE A 306 -18.86 17.61 -40.31
C ILE A 306 -17.52 17.50 -41.07
N SER A 307 -16.94 16.29 -41.13
CA SER A 307 -15.82 16.00 -42.04
C SER A 307 -16.08 14.73 -42.82
#